data_AF-A0A7K0Y335-F1
#
_entry.id   AF-A0A7K0Y335-F1
#
_cell.length_a   1.000
_cell.length_b   1.000
_cell.length_c   1.000
_cell.angle_alpha   90.00
_cell.angle_beta   90.00
_cell.angle_gamma   90.00
#
_symmetry.space_group_name_H-M   'P 1'
#
loop_
_entity.id
_entity.type
_entity.pdbx_description
1 polymer ?
#
loop_
_entity_poly.entity_id
_entity_poly.type
_entity_poly.pdbx_seq_one_letter_code
_entity_poly.pdbx_strand_id
1 'polypeptide(L)'
;MNMSECLYEVREPGIGLITFNRPDRLNAWTGRMGNEYFAAIDAAVADPNVRVIVVTGAGKGYCAGADMGTLQAIPSGDTASSK
;
A
#
# COMPACT_ATOMS: atom_id res chain seq x y z
N MET A 1 -8.13 -15.27 11.26
CA MET A 1 -7.93 -13.86 11.62
C MET A 1 -7.18 -13.20 10.50
N ASN A 2 -7.78 -12.28 9.75
CA ASN A 2 -7.09 -11.66 8.62
C ASN A 2 -6.12 -10.60 9.14
N MET A 3 -4.83 -10.88 9.06
CA MET A 3 -3.76 -9.92 9.36
C MET A 3 -3.81 -8.73 8.37
N SER A 4 -3.36 -7.54 8.83
CA SER A 4 -3.26 -6.33 7.99
C SER A 4 -2.26 -6.51 6.85
N GLU A 5 -2.60 -5.96 5.69
CA GLU A 5 -1.77 -5.95 4.48
C GLU A 5 -0.88 -4.70 4.38
N CYS A 6 -1.16 -3.67 5.18
CA CYS A 6 -0.32 -2.50 5.38
C CYS A 6 -0.17 -2.21 6.89
N LEU A 7 1.06 -2.08 7.36
CA LEU A 7 1.39 -1.73 8.74
C LEU A 7 1.80 -0.26 8.83
N TYR A 8 1.53 0.35 9.97
CA TYR A 8 1.93 1.73 10.26
C TYR A 8 2.47 1.84 11.68
N GLU A 9 3.59 2.53 11.85
CA GLU A 9 4.16 2.90 13.15
C GLU A 9 4.90 4.23 13.06
N VAL A 10 4.96 4.97 14.17
CA VAL A 10 5.79 6.18 14.29
C VAL A 10 7.08 5.81 15.02
N ARG A 11 8.22 6.10 14.38
CA ARG A 11 9.56 5.87 14.94
C ARG A 11 10.24 7.21 15.21
N GLU A 12 11.07 7.27 16.23
CA GLU A 12 11.95 8.43 16.45
C GLU A 12 12.98 8.55 15.29
N PRO A 13 13.34 9.78 14.86
CA PRO A 13 12.93 11.09 15.36
C PRO A 13 11.77 11.72 14.55
N GLY A 14 10.62 11.04 14.43
CA GLY A 14 9.43 11.52 13.72
C GLY A 14 9.24 10.91 12.32
N ILE A 15 9.55 9.63 12.16
CA ILE A 15 9.37 8.87 10.91
C ILE A 15 8.08 8.06 11.01
N GLY A 16 7.07 8.41 10.22
CA GLY A 16 5.94 7.53 9.97
C GLY A 16 6.35 6.42 9.02
N LEU A 17 6.56 5.20 9.53
CA LEU A 17 6.95 4.06 8.71
C LEU A 17 5.71 3.27 8.29
N ILE A 18 5.46 3.22 6.98
CA ILE A 18 4.43 2.42 6.35
C ILE A 18 5.09 1.19 5.71
N THR A 19 4.62 -0.01 6.06
CA THR A 19 5.18 -1.27 5.54
C THR A 19 4.10 -2.09 4.84
N PHE A 20 4.28 -2.36 3.53
CA PHE A 20 3.46 -3.35 2.83
C PHE A 20 3.75 -4.75 3.35
N ASN A 21 2.73 -5.48 3.76
CA ASN A 21 2.83 -6.66 4.59
C ASN A 21 2.17 -7.89 3.96
N ARG A 22 2.53 -8.18 2.70
CA ARG A 22 2.21 -9.43 2.01
C ARG A 22 3.49 -10.04 1.43
N PRO A 23 4.50 -10.37 2.26
CA PRO A 23 5.82 -10.79 1.78
C PRO A 23 5.77 -12.05 0.89
N ASP A 24 4.87 -12.99 1.17
CA ASP A 24 4.67 -14.21 0.38
C ASP A 24 4.09 -13.96 -1.02
N ARG A 25 3.59 -12.74 -1.27
CA ARG A 25 3.06 -12.26 -2.54
C ARG A 25 3.87 -11.10 -3.10
N LEU A 26 5.12 -10.91 -2.65
CA LEU A 26 5.98 -9.79 -3.04
C LEU A 26 5.27 -8.43 -2.88
N ASN A 27 4.42 -8.32 -1.86
CA ASN A 27 3.64 -7.13 -1.56
C ASN A 27 2.77 -6.66 -2.74
N ALA A 28 2.23 -7.58 -3.54
CA ALA A 28 1.30 -7.26 -4.61
C ALA A 28 0.10 -6.45 -4.08
N TRP A 29 -0.29 -5.42 -4.82
CA TRP A 29 -1.23 -4.40 -4.39
C TRP A 29 -2.68 -4.84 -4.55
N THR A 30 -3.42 -4.93 -3.45
CA THR A 30 -4.86 -5.21 -3.42
C THR A 30 -5.67 -3.96 -3.12
N GLY A 31 -6.98 -4.00 -3.34
CA GLY A 31 -7.88 -2.95 -2.85
C GLY A 31 -7.84 -2.76 -1.33
N ARG A 32 -7.65 -3.84 -0.56
CA ARG A 32 -7.51 -3.77 0.91
C ARG A 32 -6.23 -3.05 1.31
N MET A 33 -5.09 -3.42 0.72
CA MET A 33 -3.82 -2.75 0.97
C MET A 33 -3.92 -1.26 0.64
N GLY A 34 -4.60 -0.89 -0.45
CA GLY A 34 -4.85 0.51 -0.79
C GLY A 34 -5.63 1.26 0.30
N ASN A 35 -6.71 0.68 0.82
CA ASN A 35 -7.48 1.29 1.91
C ASN A 35 -6.64 1.48 3.18
N GLU A 36 -5.87 0.47 3.56
CA GLU A 36 -5.02 0.53 4.75
C GLU A 36 -3.84 1.51 4.56
N TYR A 37 -3.29 1.61 3.35
CA TYR A 37 -2.23 2.56 2.99
C TYR A 37 -2.68 4.00 3.11
N PHE A 38 -3.85 4.35 2.55
CA PHE A 38 -4.37 5.72 2.66
C PHE A 38 -4.76 6.07 4.10
N ALA A 39 -5.32 5.12 4.86
CA ALA A 39 -5.58 5.32 6.29
C ALA A 39 -4.28 5.59 7.09
N ALA A 40 -3.17 4.92 6.73
CA ALA A 40 -1.86 5.17 7.34
C ALA A 40 -1.29 6.55 6.97
N ILE A 41 -1.48 7.00 5.72
CA ILE A 41 -1.12 8.37 5.32
C ILE A 41 -1.94 9.39 6.11
N ASP A 42 -3.26 9.22 6.20
CA ASP A 42 -4.14 10.16 6.91
C ASP A 42 -3.75 10.26 8.39
N ALA A 43 -3.43 9.12 9.03
CA ALA A 43 -2.92 9.09 10.39
C ALA A 43 -1.58 9.84 10.53
N ALA A 44 -0.65 9.64 9.58
CA ALA A 44 0.63 10.31 9.57
C ALA A 44 0.53 11.82 9.34
N VAL A 45 -0.41 12.27 8.51
CA VAL A 45 -0.67 13.70 8.26
C VAL A 45 -1.27 14.38 9.48
N ALA A 46 -2.10 13.67 10.24
CA ALA A 46 -2.75 14.20 11.44
C ALA A 46 -1.82 14.27 12.67
N ASP A 47 -0.70 13.53 12.68
CA ASP A 47 0.22 13.47 13.82
C ASP A 47 1.30 14.58 13.73
N PRO A 48 1.30 15.58 14.63
CA PRO A 48 2.28 16.67 14.61
C PRO A 48 3.72 16.20 14.92
N ASN A 49 3.91 14.97 15.43
CA ASN A 49 5.23 14.41 15.68
C ASN A 49 5.84 13.76 14.44
N VAL A 50 5.04 13.47 13.41
CA VAL A 50 5.52 12.92 12.15
C VAL A 50 6.09 14.04 11.28
N ARG A 51 7.33 13.87 10.85
CA ARG A 51 8.09 14.82 10.04
C ARG A 51 8.34 14.31 8.62
N VAL A 52 8.43 12.99 8.47
CA VAL A 52 8.69 12.31 7.20
C VAL A 52 7.90 11.00 7.18
N ILE A 53 7.37 10.64 6.02
CA ILE A 53 6.78 9.32 5.77
C ILE A 53 7.77 8.49 4.96
N VAL A 54 8.05 7.28 5.44
CA VAL A 54 8.82 6.27 4.70
C VAL A 54 7.88 5.13 4.34
N VAL A 55 7.89 4.73 3.07
CA VAL A 55 7.11 3.59 2.58
C VAL A 55 8.06 2.49 2.14
N THR A 56 7.87 1.28 2.65
CA THR A 56 8.69 0.12 2.33
C THR A 56 7.86 -1.16 2.23
N GLY A 57 8.47 -2.26 1.79
CA GLY A 57 7.85 -3.58 1.76
C GLY A 57 8.49 -4.53 2.76
N ALA A 58 7.69 -5.40 3.38
CA ALA A 58 8.20 -6.50 4.19
C ALA A 58 8.84 -7.57 3.30
N GLY A 59 9.87 -8.23 3.82
CA GLY A 59 10.53 -9.35 3.13
C GLY A 59 11.42 -8.90 1.97
N LYS A 60 11.26 -9.53 0.80
CA LYS A 60 12.26 -9.53 -0.28
C LYS A 60 12.16 -8.36 -1.26
N GLY A 61 11.11 -7.55 -1.20
CA GLY A 61 10.91 -6.47 -2.17
C GLY A 61 9.87 -5.46 -1.74
N TYR A 62 9.86 -4.31 -2.44
CA TYR A 62 8.91 -3.23 -2.18
C TYR A 62 7.47 -3.63 -2.52
N CYS A 63 7.14 -3.76 -3.81
CA CYS A 63 5.84 -4.14 -4.34
C CYS A 63 6.00 -4.67 -5.77
N ALA A 64 5.39 -5.80 -6.09
CA ALA A 64 5.42 -6.40 -7.44
C ALA A 64 4.43 -5.77 -8.43
N GLY A 65 3.66 -4.76 -8.02
CA GLY A 65 2.58 -4.15 -8.81
C GLY A 65 1.19 -4.63 -8.38
N ALA A 66 0.20 -4.47 -9.26
CA ALA A 66 -1.19 -4.82 -8.97
C ALA A 66 -1.36 -6.34 -8.77
N ASP A 67 -2.11 -6.73 -7.76
CA ASP A 67 -2.51 -8.11 -7.54
C ASP A 67 -3.43 -8.57 -8.68
N MET A 68 -3.19 -9.77 -9.21
CA MET A 68 -3.95 -10.31 -10.34
C MET A 68 -5.45 -10.40 -10.08
N GLY A 69 -5.87 -10.66 -8.84
CA GLY A 69 -7.29 -10.65 -8.46
C GLY A 69 -7.90 -9.25 -8.55
N THR A 70 -7.10 -8.21 -8.31
CA THR A 70 -7.52 -6.81 -8.46
C THR A 70 -7.56 -6.42 -9.94
N LEU A 71 -6.57 -6.83 -10.73
CA LEU A 71 -6.54 -6.55 -12.18
C LEU A 71 -7.72 -7.15 -12.93
N GLN A 72 -8.14 -8.37 -12.58
CA GLN A 72 -9.31 -9.02 -13.20
C GLN A 72 -10.62 -8.29 -12.92
N ALA A 73 -10.70 -7.50 -11.85
CA ALA A 73 -11.88 -6.71 -11.52
C ALA A 73 -11.95 -5.38 -12.29
N ILE A 74 -10.87 -4.97 -12.97
CA ILE A 74 -10.85 -3.78 -13.82
C ILE A 74 -11.38 -4.19 -15.21
N PRO A 75 -12.49 -3.63 -15.70
CA PRO A 75 -12.97 -3.90 -17.05
C PRO A 75 -11.89 -3.53 -18.06
N SER A 76 -11.58 -4.43 -18.99
CA SER A 76 -10.72 -4.09 -20.12
C SER A 76 -11.42 -3.01 -20.94
N GLY A 77 -10.86 -1.79 -20.92
CA GLY A 77 -11.34 -0.74 -21.79
C GLY A 77 -10.95 -1.07 -23.23
N ASP A 78 -11.92 -1.51 -24.04
CA ASP A 78 -11.75 -1.55 -25.48
C ASP A 78 -11.46 -0.12 -25.97
N THR A 79 -10.21 0.17 -26.29
CA THR A 79 -9.80 1.37 -27.02
C THR A 79 -10.19 1.21 -28.48
N ALA A 80 -11.51 1.18 -28.75
CA ALA A 80 -12.02 1.46 -30.08
C ALA A 80 -11.65 2.92 -30.39
N SER A 81 -10.54 3.09 -31.12
CA SER A 81 -10.12 4.37 -31.67
C SER A 81 -11.30 4.96 -32.46
N SER A 82 -11.91 6.02 -31.95
CA SER A 82 -12.75 6.88 -32.77
C SER A 82 -11.83 7.56 -33.78
N LYS A 83 -12.01 7.21 -35.05
CA LYS A 83 -11.62 8.07 -36.17
C LYS A 83 -12.57 9.26 -36.26
#